data_AF-S7PTL2-F1
#
_entry.id   AF-S7PTL2-F1
#
_cell.length_a   1.000
_cell.length_b   1.000
_cell.length_c   1.000
_cell.angle_alpha   90.00
_cell.angle_beta   90.00
_cell.angle_gamma   90.00
#
_symmetry.space_group_name_H-M   'P 1'
#
loop_
_entity.id
_entity.type
_entity.pdbx_description
1 polymer ?
#
loop_
_entity_poly.entity_id
_entity_poly.type
_entity_poly.pdbx_seq_one_letter_code
_entity_poly.pdbx_strand_id
1 'polypeptide(L)'
;MLAACNASGEEQYKLDYFKRSCNRDWPWYKLRIDVPKTTSTKTHGAGCRTSACRDPDTEPRYFLVGKPHAPTTGLTGRATRGYVAWDLSDRRLVFLKDCWRVKTLAKEGDTIEKLNKAGIESVPTLLYHGDVAGQVTVSPNYWKDRALAVNKMKSHVHYRLVVKEIGCHLDDFTNSRELVKVIYECIYAHCGAFIDAHILHRDISVGNILIVRRTEAGVMLSEGLLNDWDLSKDVDIQAPRQLDRTGTWQFMSGRLLLHPSKIHEVQDDLESFLHVMIYEGVRYLPHT
;
A
#
# COMPACT_ATOMS: atom_id res chain seq x y z
N MET A 1 -27.24 2.45 -11.52
CA MET A 1 -27.74 3.76 -11.99
C MET A 1 -27.09 4.82 -11.08
N LEU A 2 -25.88 5.26 -11.42
CA LEU A 2 -25.24 6.41 -10.78
C LEU A 2 -25.71 7.62 -11.57
N ALA A 3 -26.43 8.55 -10.92
CA ALA A 3 -26.74 9.84 -11.52
C ALA A 3 -25.42 10.49 -11.96
N ALA A 4 -25.41 11.08 -13.17
CA ALA A 4 -24.29 11.83 -13.69
C ALA A 4 -24.09 13.08 -12.83
N CYS A 5 -23.38 12.93 -11.72
CA CYS A 5 -22.82 14.05 -11.00
C CYS A 5 -21.73 14.62 -11.92
N ASN A 6 -21.80 15.92 -12.24
CA ASN A 6 -20.73 16.63 -12.92
C ASN A 6 -19.53 16.71 -11.98
N ALA A 7 -18.82 15.59 -11.80
CA ALA A 7 -17.56 15.58 -11.10
C ALA A 7 -16.55 16.35 -11.96
N SER A 8 -15.85 17.28 -11.34
CA SER A 8 -14.74 18.02 -11.93
C SER A 8 -13.56 17.95 -10.99
N GLY A 9 -12.34 17.94 -11.52
CA GLY A 9 -11.16 17.95 -10.67
C GLY A 9 -10.88 16.60 -10.00
N GLU A 10 -10.57 16.62 -8.71
CA GLU A 10 -10.15 15.48 -7.89
C GLU A 10 -11.12 14.29 -7.97
N GLU A 11 -12.43 14.53 -7.87
CA GLU A 11 -13.40 13.43 -7.87
C GLU A 11 -13.54 12.78 -9.26
N GLN A 12 -13.25 13.53 -10.33
CA GLN A 12 -13.39 13.04 -11.69
C GLN A 12 -12.34 11.98 -12.02
N TYR A 13 -11.06 12.20 -11.70
CA TYR A 13 -10.03 11.18 -12.01
C TYR A 13 -10.24 9.91 -11.18
N LYS A 14 -10.61 10.02 -9.89
CA LYS A 14 -10.93 8.86 -9.05
C LYS A 14 -12.09 8.06 -9.64
N LEU A 15 -13.14 8.76 -10.09
CA LEU A 15 -14.29 8.14 -10.74
C LEU A 15 -13.88 7.46 -12.05
N ASP A 16 -12.98 8.06 -12.83
CA ASP A 16 -12.49 7.46 -14.08
C ASP A 16 -11.61 6.23 -13.82
N TYR A 17 -10.80 6.24 -12.76
CA TYR A 17 -10.11 5.03 -12.29
C TYR A 17 -11.12 3.94 -11.92
N PHE A 18 -12.16 4.27 -11.14
CA PHE A 18 -13.20 3.31 -10.80
C PHE A 18 -13.94 2.78 -12.03
N LYS A 19 -14.34 3.64 -12.96
CA LYS A 19 -15.00 3.25 -14.22
C LYS A 19 -14.12 2.34 -15.07
N ARG A 20 -12.81 2.57 -15.14
CA ARG A 20 -11.87 1.67 -15.83
C ARG A 20 -11.84 0.26 -15.23
N SER A 21 -12.12 0.13 -13.93
CA SER A 21 -12.28 -1.19 -13.29
C SER A 21 -13.60 -1.89 -13.62
N CYS A 22 -14.62 -1.14 -14.07
CA CYS A 22 -15.95 -1.64 -14.41
C CYS A 22 -16.00 -2.33 -15.78
N ASN A 23 -15.18 -3.36 -15.98
CA ASN A 23 -15.14 -4.15 -17.21
C ASN A 23 -16.32 -5.15 -17.24
N ARG A 24 -17.05 -5.23 -18.36
CA ARG A 24 -18.23 -6.12 -18.50
C ARG A 24 -17.88 -7.61 -18.45
N ASP A 25 -16.66 -7.96 -18.89
CA ASP A 25 -16.15 -9.33 -18.90
C ASP A 25 -15.47 -9.69 -17.57
N TRP A 26 -15.46 -8.77 -16.60
CA TRP A 26 -14.89 -8.99 -15.28
C TRP A 26 -15.97 -8.92 -14.20
N PRO A 27 -16.15 -9.96 -13.37
CA PRO A 27 -17.13 -9.93 -12.31
C PRO A 27 -16.78 -8.91 -11.24
N TRP A 28 -17.80 -8.38 -10.59
CA TRP A 28 -17.64 -7.51 -9.44
C TRP A 28 -17.55 -8.34 -8.18
N TYR A 29 -16.70 -7.93 -7.25
CA TYR A 29 -16.53 -8.61 -5.98
C TYR A 29 -16.92 -7.70 -4.83
N LYS A 30 -17.56 -8.29 -3.81
CA LYS A 30 -17.78 -7.66 -2.51
C LYS A 30 -16.73 -8.19 -1.54
N LEU A 31 -15.71 -7.38 -1.29
CA LEU A 31 -14.64 -7.72 -0.34
C LEU A 31 -15.03 -7.32 1.08
N ARG A 32 -14.55 -8.08 2.06
CA ARG A 32 -14.81 -7.88 3.49
C ARG A 32 -13.51 -7.60 4.24
N ILE A 33 -13.53 -6.67 5.18
CA ILE A 33 -12.47 -6.48 6.16
C ILE A 33 -13.13 -6.49 7.54
N ASP A 34 -12.58 -7.27 8.46
CA ASP A 34 -13.02 -7.29 9.85
C ASP A 34 -12.23 -6.23 10.61
N VAL A 35 -12.94 -5.23 11.15
CA VAL A 35 -12.36 -4.09 11.84
C VAL A 35 -12.71 -4.13 13.33
N PRO A 36 -11.85 -3.70 14.25
CA PRO A 36 -12.18 -3.65 15.67
C PRO A 36 -13.43 -2.80 15.93
N LYS A 37 -14.33 -3.27 16.80
CA LYS A 37 -15.50 -2.49 17.23
C LYS A 37 -15.03 -1.28 18.04
N THR A 38 -15.47 -0.09 17.66
CA THR A 38 -15.32 1.09 18.52
C THR A 38 -16.17 0.93 19.77
N THR A 39 -15.56 1.08 20.96
CA THR A 39 -16.24 1.05 22.26
C THR A 39 -17.14 2.27 22.44
N SER A 40 -18.24 2.35 21.70
CA SER A 40 -19.29 3.36 21.90
C SER A 40 -20.58 2.95 21.20
N THR A 41 -21.25 1.91 21.70
CA THR A 41 -22.71 1.89 21.89
C THR A 41 -23.13 0.54 22.45
N LYS A 42 -23.61 0.52 23.71
CA LYS A 42 -24.45 -0.56 24.20
C LYS A 42 -25.76 -0.50 23.41
N THR A 43 -25.99 -1.46 22.52
CA THR A 43 -27.34 -1.76 22.03
C THR A 43 -27.71 -3.18 22.40
N HIS A 44 -28.85 -3.29 23.10
CA HIS A 44 -29.47 -4.54 23.50
C HIS A 44 -30.01 -5.28 22.27
N GLY A 45 -29.59 -6.55 22.11
CA GLY A 45 -30.40 -7.68 21.68
C GLY A 45 -30.98 -7.70 20.25
N ALA A 46 -30.47 -8.63 19.42
CA ALA A 46 -31.28 -9.62 18.71
C ALA A 46 -30.34 -10.69 18.11
N GLY A 47 -30.44 -11.92 18.63
CA GLY A 47 -29.62 -13.04 18.16
C GLY A 47 -30.02 -13.49 16.76
N CYS A 48 -29.08 -13.42 15.82
CA CYS A 48 -29.14 -14.15 14.56
C CYS A 48 -27.90 -15.05 14.46
N ARG A 49 -28.11 -16.37 14.51
CA ARG A 49 -27.07 -17.39 14.43
C ARG A 49 -26.55 -17.47 12.99
N THR A 50 -25.33 -16.98 12.72
CA THR A 50 -24.59 -17.32 11.50
C THR A 50 -23.08 -17.39 11.71
N SER A 51 -22.51 -18.54 11.34
CA SER A 51 -21.10 -18.89 11.03
C SER A 51 -20.01 -18.75 12.11
N ALA A 52 -19.34 -19.87 12.38
CA ALA A 52 -18.33 -20.15 13.41
C ALA A 52 -16.94 -19.48 13.23
N CYS A 53 -16.87 -18.25 12.71
CA CYS A 53 -15.60 -17.56 12.44
C CYS A 53 -15.69 -16.04 12.62
N ARG A 54 -16.52 -15.57 13.55
CA ARG A 54 -16.60 -14.14 13.89
C ARG A 54 -15.88 -13.91 15.21
N ASP A 55 -14.78 -13.17 15.15
CA ASP A 55 -14.19 -12.56 16.33
C ASP A 55 -15.25 -11.59 16.92
N PRO A 56 -15.72 -11.82 18.16
CA PRO A 56 -16.77 -11.01 18.77
C PRO A 56 -16.38 -9.52 18.91
N ASP A 57 -15.09 -9.21 18.85
CA ASP A 57 -14.57 -7.84 19.01
C ASP A 57 -14.41 -7.10 17.67
N THR A 58 -14.80 -7.74 16.56
CA THR A 58 -14.75 -7.13 15.22
C THR A 58 -16.12 -6.96 14.58
N GLU A 59 -16.23 -5.98 13.69
CA GLU A 59 -17.37 -5.79 12.80
C GLU A 59 -16.95 -5.82 11.32
N PRO A 60 -17.79 -6.33 10.42
CA PRO A 60 -17.44 -6.41 9.00
C PRO A 60 -17.67 -5.07 8.30
N ARG A 61 -16.64 -4.58 7.59
CA ARG A 61 -16.77 -3.56 6.54
C ARG A 61 -16.74 -4.19 5.15
N TYR A 62 -17.50 -3.62 4.22
CA TYR A 62 -17.66 -4.16 2.87
C TYR A 62 -17.33 -3.15 1.78
N PHE A 63 -16.61 -3.61 0.77
CA PHE A 63 -16.15 -2.81 -0.36
C PHE A 63 -16.54 -3.48 -1.68
N LEU A 64 -17.05 -2.70 -2.63
CA LEU A 64 -17.28 -3.17 -3.99
C LEU A 64 -16.06 -2.86 -4.86
N VAL A 65 -15.55 -3.87 -5.55
CA VAL A 65 -14.39 -3.75 -6.45
C VAL A 65 -14.66 -4.38 -7.80
N GLY A 66 -14.13 -3.76 -8.85
CA GLY A 66 -14.10 -4.29 -10.21
C GLY A 66 -12.78 -5.00 -10.51
N LYS A 67 -12.29 -4.84 -11.74
CA LYS A 67 -10.99 -5.33 -12.19
C LYS A 67 -9.84 -4.59 -11.47
N PRO A 68 -8.83 -5.28 -10.92
CA PRO A 68 -7.71 -4.61 -10.28
C PRO A 68 -6.91 -3.76 -11.28
N HIS A 69 -6.42 -2.60 -10.83
CA HIS A 69 -5.69 -1.63 -11.67
C HIS A 69 -4.30 -2.14 -12.07
N ALA A 70 -3.65 -2.93 -11.23
CA ALA A 70 -2.34 -3.53 -11.48
C ALA A 70 -2.28 -4.96 -10.91
N PRO A 71 -2.71 -5.99 -11.66
CA PRO A 71 -2.53 -7.37 -11.22
C PRO A 71 -1.06 -7.78 -11.39
N THR A 72 -0.44 -8.29 -10.32
CA THR A 72 0.84 -8.99 -10.43
C THR A 72 0.67 -10.25 -11.29
N THR A 73 1.51 -10.42 -12.33
CA THR A 73 1.42 -11.53 -13.30
C THR A 73 2.28 -12.75 -12.94
N GLY A 74 3.09 -12.65 -11.88
CA GLY A 74 3.97 -13.72 -11.42
C GLY A 74 3.22 -14.84 -10.68
N LEU A 75 3.61 -16.09 -10.95
CA LEU A 75 3.14 -17.29 -10.23
C LEU A 75 3.62 -17.34 -8.76
N THR A 76 4.68 -16.60 -8.44
CA THR A 76 5.29 -16.52 -7.11
C THR A 76 5.25 -15.08 -6.59
N GLY A 77 5.05 -14.90 -5.28
CA GLY A 77 5.05 -13.58 -4.63
C GLY A 77 3.80 -13.32 -3.78
N ARG A 78 3.56 -12.04 -3.47
CA ARG A 78 2.46 -11.57 -2.60
C ARG A 78 1.07 -11.63 -3.28
N ALA A 79 1.00 -11.93 -4.58
CA ALA A 79 -0.21 -11.86 -5.39
C ALA A 79 -1.02 -10.56 -5.17
N THR A 80 -0.29 -9.44 -5.00
CA THR A 80 -0.86 -8.13 -4.67
C THR A 80 -1.80 -7.66 -5.77
N ARG A 81 -2.96 -7.15 -5.34
CA ARG A 81 -3.98 -6.51 -6.18
C ARG A 81 -4.38 -5.19 -5.55
N GLY A 82 -4.29 -4.12 -6.34
CA GLY A 82 -4.80 -2.80 -5.98
C GLY A 82 -6.14 -2.53 -6.66
N TYR A 83 -7.07 -1.96 -5.91
CA TYR A 83 -8.41 -1.62 -6.38
C TYR A 83 -8.74 -0.18 -5.99
N VAL A 84 -9.28 0.58 -6.93
CA VAL A 84 -10.19 1.66 -6.55
C VAL A 84 -11.51 1.02 -6.17
N ALA A 85 -11.90 1.17 -4.91
CA ALA A 85 -13.00 0.48 -4.28
C ALA A 85 -14.09 1.46 -3.83
N TRP A 86 -15.35 1.03 -3.88
CA TRP A 86 -16.46 1.77 -3.30
C TRP A 86 -16.76 1.25 -1.89
N ASP A 87 -16.56 2.11 -0.89
CA ASP A 87 -16.92 1.84 0.50
C ASP A 87 -18.45 1.91 0.67
N LEU A 88 -19.07 0.79 1.04
CA LEU A 88 -20.53 0.69 1.18
C LEU A 88 -21.08 1.44 2.40
N SER A 89 -20.26 1.63 3.44
CA SER A 89 -20.66 2.28 4.68
C SER A 89 -20.54 3.80 4.56
N ASP A 90 -19.36 4.28 4.14
CA ASP A 90 -19.08 5.72 4.10
C ASP A 90 -19.41 6.36 2.74
N ARG A 91 -19.80 5.56 1.74
CA ARG A 91 -20.21 5.99 0.39
C ARG A 91 -19.16 6.87 -0.30
N ARG A 92 -17.90 6.44 -0.28
CA ARG A 92 -16.76 7.12 -0.91
C ARG A 92 -15.88 6.15 -1.68
N LEU A 93 -15.13 6.68 -2.64
CA LEU A 93 -14.04 5.95 -3.29
C LEU A 93 -12.81 5.93 -2.38
N VAL A 94 -12.17 4.76 -2.28
CA VAL A 94 -10.95 4.51 -1.51
C VAL A 94 -10.01 3.62 -2.31
N PHE A 95 -8.75 3.54 -1.92
CA PHE A 95 -7.84 2.52 -2.45
C PHE A 95 -7.82 1.31 -1.51
N LEU A 96 -8.04 0.11 -2.06
CA LEU A 96 -7.98 -1.17 -1.36
C LEU A 96 -6.86 -2.02 -1.95
N LYS A 97 -5.92 -2.42 -1.10
CA LYS A 97 -4.87 -3.39 -1.39
C LYS A 97 -5.24 -4.75 -0.80
N ASP A 98 -5.18 -5.78 -1.63
CA ASP A 98 -5.43 -7.19 -1.27
C ASP A 98 -4.14 -7.97 -1.59
N CYS A 99 -3.52 -8.59 -0.60
CA CYS A 99 -2.24 -9.26 -0.77
C CYS A 99 -2.00 -10.39 0.22
N TRP A 100 -1.02 -11.24 -0.06
CA TRP A 100 -0.50 -12.25 0.85
C TRP A 100 0.78 -11.73 1.48
N ARG A 101 0.71 -11.33 2.75
CA ARG A 101 1.89 -10.86 3.51
C ARG A 101 2.60 -12.01 4.20
N VAL A 102 3.89 -11.86 4.48
CA VAL A 102 4.63 -12.81 5.33
C VAL A 102 4.08 -12.75 6.75
N LYS A 103 3.69 -13.90 7.31
CA LYS A 103 3.01 -14.00 8.62
C LYS A 103 3.80 -13.34 9.75
N THR A 104 5.13 -13.47 9.71
CA THR A 104 6.05 -13.01 10.76
C THR A 104 6.47 -11.55 10.62
N LEU A 105 6.11 -10.88 9.52
CA LEU A 105 6.37 -9.44 9.35
C LEU A 105 5.25 -8.62 9.96
N ALA A 106 5.59 -7.39 10.36
CA ALA A 106 4.64 -6.37 10.78
C ALA A 106 3.60 -6.13 9.67
N LYS A 107 2.39 -5.73 10.05
CA LYS A 107 1.37 -5.37 9.07
C LYS A 107 1.67 -3.95 8.60
N GLU A 108 1.60 -3.74 7.29
CA GLU A 108 1.76 -2.42 6.68
C GLU A 108 0.84 -1.37 7.32
N GLY A 109 -0.41 -1.74 7.61
CA GLY A 109 -1.36 -0.87 8.29
C GLY A 109 -0.93 -0.46 9.70
N ASP A 110 -0.23 -1.32 10.46
CA ASP A 110 0.31 -0.92 11.79
C ASP A 110 1.37 0.18 11.61
N THR A 111 2.22 0.05 10.58
CA THR A 111 3.22 1.08 10.23
C THR A 111 2.53 2.38 9.83
N ILE A 112 1.57 2.33 8.90
CA ILE A 112 0.88 3.54 8.44
C ILE A 112 0.12 4.21 9.61
N GLU A 113 -0.49 3.44 10.51
CA GLU A 113 -1.13 3.98 11.70
C GLU A 113 -0.13 4.75 12.58
N LYS A 114 1.07 4.20 12.78
CA LYS A 114 2.17 4.86 13.52
C LYS A 114 2.55 6.19 12.85
N LEU A 115 2.71 6.19 11.52
CA LEU A 115 3.05 7.39 10.75
C LEU A 115 1.95 8.46 10.83
N ASN A 116 0.68 8.07 10.70
CA ASN A 116 -0.45 8.98 10.82
C ASN A 116 -0.56 9.58 12.24
N LYS A 117 -0.32 8.78 13.29
CA LYS A 117 -0.30 9.26 14.69
C LYS A 117 0.85 10.23 14.97
N ALA A 118 1.98 10.07 14.29
CA ALA A 118 3.10 11.00 14.34
C ALA A 118 2.88 12.28 13.49
N GLY A 119 1.76 12.38 12.77
CA GLY A 119 1.44 13.56 11.95
C GLY A 119 2.28 13.68 10.69
N ILE A 120 2.86 12.57 10.20
CA ILE A 120 3.66 12.59 8.98
C ILE A 120 2.74 12.81 7.78
N GLU A 121 3.01 13.86 7.03
CA GLU A 121 2.30 14.17 5.78
C GLU A 121 2.87 13.39 4.59
N SER A 122 2.16 13.40 3.46
CA SER A 122 2.59 12.72 2.22
C SER A 122 2.82 11.20 2.37
N VAL A 123 2.12 10.58 3.32
CA VAL A 123 1.93 9.12 3.45
C VAL A 123 0.43 8.79 3.43
N PRO A 124 0.03 7.54 3.13
CA PRO A 124 -1.39 7.19 3.07
C PRO A 124 -2.11 7.47 4.39
N THR A 125 -3.34 7.96 4.31
CA THR A 125 -4.25 8.01 5.45
C THR A 125 -4.89 6.63 5.61
N LEU A 126 -4.55 5.93 6.69
CA LEU A 126 -5.12 4.63 7.01
C LEU A 126 -6.62 4.76 7.33
N LEU A 127 -7.43 3.89 6.72
CA LEU A 127 -8.84 3.74 7.08
C LEU A 127 -9.06 2.41 7.81
N TYR A 128 -8.69 1.30 7.18
CA TYR A 128 -8.92 -0.05 7.72
C TYR A 128 -7.81 -0.98 7.28
N HIS A 129 -7.48 -1.97 8.10
CA HIS A 129 -6.67 -3.10 7.66
C HIS A 129 -6.87 -4.32 8.54
N GLY A 130 -6.53 -5.49 8.01
CA GLY A 130 -6.66 -6.72 8.78
C GLY A 130 -6.28 -7.97 7.99
N ASP A 131 -5.98 -9.03 8.73
CA ASP A 131 -5.82 -10.36 8.15
C ASP A 131 -7.20 -10.93 7.82
N VAL A 132 -7.31 -11.62 6.69
CA VAL A 132 -8.53 -12.31 6.29
C VAL A 132 -8.60 -13.64 7.05
N ALA A 133 -9.63 -13.78 7.90
CA ALA A 133 -9.79 -14.91 8.80
C ALA A 133 -9.72 -16.27 8.07
N GLY A 134 -8.92 -17.19 8.61
CA GLY A 134 -8.77 -18.56 8.11
C GLY A 134 -7.97 -18.70 6.81
N GLN A 135 -7.39 -17.62 6.26
CA GLN A 135 -6.66 -17.66 5.00
C GLN A 135 -5.14 -17.55 5.22
N VAL A 136 -4.51 -18.72 5.37
CA VAL A 136 -3.07 -18.88 5.57
C VAL A 136 -2.55 -19.92 4.57
N THR A 137 -1.39 -19.66 3.97
CA THR A 137 -0.77 -20.63 3.05
C THR A 137 -0.40 -21.91 3.77
N VAL A 138 -0.73 -23.06 3.16
CA VAL A 138 -0.32 -24.39 3.67
C VAL A 138 0.95 -24.92 2.99
N SER A 139 1.44 -24.28 1.93
CA SER A 139 2.62 -24.71 1.16
C SER A 139 3.86 -25.00 2.03
N PRO A 140 4.19 -24.20 3.07
CA PRO A 140 5.32 -24.51 3.94
C PRO A 140 5.21 -25.89 4.63
N ASN A 141 4.01 -26.39 4.88
CA ASN A 141 3.79 -27.69 5.51
C ASN A 141 4.16 -28.87 4.60
N TYR A 142 4.21 -28.65 3.29
CA TYR A 142 4.56 -29.67 2.30
C TYR A 142 6.03 -29.58 1.87
N TRP A 143 6.72 -28.49 2.21
CA TRP A 143 8.12 -28.23 1.85
C TRP A 143 9.09 -28.66 2.97
N LYS A 144 8.91 -29.87 3.53
CA LYS A 144 9.62 -30.36 4.73
C LYS A 144 11.09 -30.74 4.48
N ASP A 145 11.43 -31.16 3.26
CA ASP A 145 12.76 -31.73 2.93
C ASP A 145 13.90 -30.70 2.83
N ARG A 146 13.64 -29.42 3.16
CA ARG A 146 14.63 -28.34 3.16
C ARG A 146 14.68 -27.57 4.48
N ALA A 147 14.52 -28.27 5.61
CA ALA A 147 14.62 -27.69 6.96
C ALA A 147 15.98 -27.04 7.27
N LEU A 148 17.04 -27.37 6.53
CA LEU A 148 18.38 -26.79 6.61
C LEU A 148 18.67 -25.71 5.55
N ALA A 149 17.70 -25.39 4.68
CA ALA A 149 17.90 -24.35 3.69
C ALA A 149 18.07 -22.99 4.38
N VAL A 150 19.09 -22.24 3.93
CA VAL A 150 19.36 -20.86 4.34
C VAL A 150 18.13 -19.97 4.10
N ASN A 151 17.27 -20.34 3.14
CA ASN A 151 16.06 -19.62 2.80
C ASN A 151 14.82 -20.51 2.88
N LYS A 152 14.22 -20.59 4.08
CA LYS A 152 13.01 -21.38 4.31
C LYS A 152 11.80 -20.73 3.64
N MET A 153 10.91 -21.55 3.07
CA MET A 153 9.64 -21.06 2.56
C MET A 153 8.83 -20.42 3.69
N LYS A 154 8.45 -19.15 3.51
CA LYS A 154 7.72 -18.38 4.53
C LYS A 154 6.22 -18.66 4.45
N SER A 155 5.57 -18.76 5.60
CA SER A 155 4.10 -18.76 5.67
C SER A 155 3.58 -17.37 5.36
N HIS A 156 2.54 -17.30 4.53
CA HIS A 156 1.84 -16.07 4.23
C HIS A 156 0.40 -16.10 4.77
N VAL A 157 -0.11 -14.93 5.11
CA VAL A 157 -1.51 -14.70 5.54
C VAL A 157 -2.12 -13.72 4.56
N HIS A 158 -3.35 -13.99 4.13
CA HIS A 158 -4.08 -13.06 3.28
C HIS A 158 -4.46 -11.83 4.11
N TYR A 159 -4.17 -10.65 3.58
CA TYR A 159 -4.25 -9.37 4.25
C TYR A 159 -4.89 -8.33 3.34
N ARG A 160 -5.63 -7.40 3.95
CA ARG A 160 -6.24 -6.25 3.27
C ARG A 160 -5.89 -4.97 3.98
N LEU A 161 -5.63 -3.93 3.18
CA LEU A 161 -5.35 -2.56 3.62
C LEU A 161 -6.23 -1.61 2.79
N VAL A 162 -6.86 -0.66 3.46
CA VAL A 162 -7.68 0.40 2.85
C VAL A 162 -7.16 1.74 3.31
N VAL A 163 -6.87 2.60 2.33
CA VAL A 163 -6.38 3.97 2.53
C VAL A 163 -7.27 4.95 1.79
N LYS A 164 -7.30 6.20 2.27
CA LYS A 164 -8.19 7.23 1.74
C LYS A 164 -7.78 7.68 0.34
N GLU A 165 -6.49 7.86 0.12
CA GLU A 165 -5.94 8.44 -1.11
C GLU A 165 -5.96 7.42 -2.26
N ILE A 166 -6.29 7.90 -3.45
CA ILE A 166 -6.14 7.17 -4.70
C ILE A 166 -5.11 7.94 -5.51
N GLY A 167 -3.90 7.38 -5.65
CA GLY A 167 -2.82 8.03 -6.38
C GLY A 167 -2.79 7.68 -7.87
N CYS A 168 -2.33 8.61 -8.68
CA CYS A 168 -1.86 8.38 -10.03
C CYS A 168 -0.42 7.85 -10.01
N HIS A 169 0.01 7.21 -11.11
CA HIS A 169 1.39 6.78 -11.26
C HIS A 169 2.34 7.98 -11.33
N LEU A 170 3.60 7.79 -10.93
CA LEU A 170 4.58 8.87 -10.97
C LEU A 170 4.77 9.41 -12.40
N ASP A 171 4.73 8.55 -13.42
CA ASP A 171 4.91 8.91 -14.83
C ASP A 171 3.72 9.69 -15.44
N ASP A 172 2.63 9.90 -14.68
CA ASP A 172 1.54 10.83 -15.03
C ASP A 172 1.90 12.31 -14.74
N PHE A 173 3.16 12.62 -14.41
CA PHE A 173 3.61 14.00 -14.21
C PHE A 173 3.55 14.80 -15.53
N THR A 174 3.27 16.09 -15.43
CA THR A 174 3.00 16.99 -16.55
C THR A 174 4.21 17.81 -16.96
N ASN A 175 5.16 18.01 -16.04
CA ASN A 175 6.40 18.74 -16.26
C ASN A 175 7.45 18.41 -15.19
N SER A 176 8.70 18.79 -15.43
CA SER A 176 9.82 18.54 -14.52
C SER A 176 9.65 19.18 -13.13
N ARG A 177 9.00 20.34 -13.03
CA ARG A 177 8.72 20.98 -11.74
C ARG A 177 7.75 20.13 -10.90
N GLU A 178 6.73 19.54 -11.53
CA GLU A 178 5.81 18.63 -10.84
C GLU A 178 6.52 17.36 -10.35
N LEU A 179 7.34 16.73 -11.20
CA LEU A 179 8.14 15.55 -10.83
C LEU A 179 9.03 15.84 -9.61
N VAL A 180 9.80 16.94 -9.65
CA VAL A 180 10.69 17.32 -8.54
C VAL A 180 9.91 17.63 -7.28
N LYS A 181 8.76 18.32 -7.37
CA LYS A 181 7.89 18.60 -6.22
C LYS A 181 7.40 17.31 -5.56
N VAL A 182 6.85 16.38 -6.34
CA VAL A 182 6.30 15.11 -5.83
C VAL A 182 7.38 14.28 -5.13
N ILE A 183 8.57 14.16 -5.74
CA ILE A 183 9.71 13.46 -5.13
C ILE A 183 10.16 14.16 -3.84
N TYR A 184 10.23 15.50 -3.85
CA TYR A 184 10.60 16.29 -2.67
C TYR A 184 9.66 16.06 -1.50
N GLU A 185 8.34 16.06 -1.72
CA GLU A 185 7.35 15.78 -0.69
C GLU A 185 7.49 14.36 -0.12
N CYS A 186 7.80 13.37 -0.97
CA CYS A 186 8.07 12.00 -0.51
C CYS A 186 9.38 11.87 0.28
N ILE A 187 10.41 12.63 -0.07
CA ILE A 187 11.65 12.71 0.73
C ILE A 187 11.35 13.35 2.10
N TYR A 188 10.50 14.37 2.15
CA TYR A 188 10.09 15.00 3.41
C TYR A 188 9.30 14.03 4.29
N ALA A 189 8.35 13.28 3.70
CA ALA A 189 7.64 12.19 4.37
C ALA A 189 8.59 11.13 4.93
N HIS A 190 9.57 10.70 4.12
CA HIS A 190 10.60 9.74 4.54
C HIS A 190 11.45 10.25 5.69
N CYS A 191 11.84 11.54 5.65
CA CYS A 191 12.59 12.20 6.71
C CYS A 191 11.81 12.18 8.04
N GLY A 192 10.54 12.61 8.03
CA GLY A 192 9.68 12.57 9.23
C GLY A 192 9.41 11.14 9.72
N ALA A 193 9.17 10.19 8.80
CA ALA A 193 9.02 8.78 9.15
C ALA A 193 10.26 8.23 9.88
N PHE A 194 11.46 8.61 9.45
CA PHE A 194 12.70 8.15 10.08
C PHE A 194 12.99 8.86 11.41
N ILE A 195 12.86 10.20 11.45
CA ILE A 195 13.23 11.01 12.62
C ILE A 195 12.18 10.88 13.73
N ASP A 196 10.90 11.02 13.40
CA ASP A 196 9.83 11.14 14.40
C ASP A 196 9.15 9.79 14.69
N ALA A 197 9.12 8.88 13.71
CA ALA A 197 8.48 7.57 13.86
C ALA A 197 9.47 6.39 13.88
N HIS A 198 10.77 6.61 13.71
CA HIS A 198 11.80 5.56 13.69
C HIS A 198 11.51 4.44 12.65
N ILE A 199 10.89 4.80 11.52
CA ILE A 199 10.56 3.89 10.43
C ILE A 199 11.47 4.16 9.23
N LEU A 200 12.13 3.11 8.74
CA LEU A 200 12.85 3.11 7.46
C LEU A 200 12.00 2.43 6.38
N HIS A 201 11.90 2.99 5.17
CA HIS A 201 10.99 2.50 4.13
C HIS A 201 11.50 1.24 3.43
N ARG A 202 12.77 1.24 2.99
CA ARG A 202 13.48 0.11 2.39
C ARG A 202 13.00 -0.41 1.03
N ASP A 203 12.12 0.32 0.35
CA ASP A 203 11.61 -0.04 -0.98
C ASP A 203 11.18 1.21 -1.76
N ILE A 204 12.00 2.25 -1.74
CA ILE A 204 11.76 3.42 -2.59
C ILE A 204 11.90 3.02 -4.06
N SER A 205 10.85 3.24 -4.85
CA SER A 205 10.80 2.93 -6.27
C SER A 205 9.75 3.79 -6.97
N VAL A 206 9.77 3.85 -8.31
CA VAL A 206 8.76 4.57 -9.11
C VAL A 206 7.33 4.07 -8.87
N GLY A 207 7.15 2.80 -8.48
CA GLY A 207 5.84 2.23 -8.19
C GLY A 207 5.28 2.63 -6.83
N ASN A 208 6.14 3.15 -5.95
CA ASN A 208 5.83 3.44 -4.56
C ASN A 208 5.74 4.95 -4.28
N ILE A 209 6.03 5.79 -5.28
CA ILE A 209 5.77 7.22 -5.25
C ILE A 209 4.56 7.49 -6.15
N LEU A 210 3.51 8.08 -5.59
CA LEU A 210 2.29 8.38 -6.31
C LEU A 210 2.03 9.89 -6.38
N ILE A 211 1.28 10.32 -7.39
CA ILE A 211 0.77 11.69 -7.50
C ILE A 211 -0.68 11.70 -7.04
N VAL A 212 -0.98 12.42 -5.97
CA VAL A 212 -2.36 12.68 -5.54
C VAL A 212 -2.81 14.01 -6.13
N ARG A 213 -3.88 13.97 -6.92
CA ARG A 213 -4.48 15.16 -7.52
C ARG A 213 -5.56 15.71 -6.59
N ARG A 214 -5.45 16.97 -6.16
CA ARG A 214 -6.45 17.67 -5.33
C ARG A 214 -6.99 18.90 -6.06
N THR A 215 -8.24 19.27 -5.80
CA THR A 215 -8.80 20.50 -6.35
C THR A 215 -9.00 21.53 -5.27
N GLU A 216 -8.24 22.61 -5.32
CA GLU A 216 -8.32 23.73 -4.39
C GLU A 216 -8.62 25.02 -5.15
N ALA A 217 -9.65 25.75 -4.72
CA ALA A 217 -10.10 26.99 -5.37
C ALA A 217 -10.28 26.88 -6.91
N GLY A 218 -10.68 25.70 -7.39
CA GLY A 218 -10.87 25.42 -8.83
C GLY A 218 -9.59 25.08 -9.60
N VAL A 219 -8.44 25.03 -8.94
CA VAL A 219 -7.15 24.66 -9.53
C VAL A 219 -6.80 23.23 -9.12
N MET A 220 -6.33 22.43 -10.09
CA MET A 220 -5.79 21.11 -9.81
C MET A 220 -4.36 21.22 -9.28
N LEU A 221 -4.15 20.80 -8.04
CA LEU A 221 -2.86 20.66 -7.40
C LEU A 221 -2.42 19.20 -7.41
N SER A 222 -1.12 19.00 -7.25
CA SER A 222 -0.49 17.69 -7.17
C SER A 222 0.34 17.60 -5.93
N GLU A 223 0.15 16.54 -5.17
CA GLU A 223 0.88 16.21 -3.96
C GLU A 223 1.60 14.87 -4.14
N GLY A 224 2.79 14.74 -3.58
CA GLY A 224 3.47 13.47 -3.46
C GLY A 224 2.83 12.58 -2.39
N LEU A 225 2.81 11.28 -2.64
CA LEU A 225 2.39 10.28 -1.67
C LEU A 225 3.36 9.10 -1.70
N LEU A 226 4.06 8.87 -0.60
CA LEU A 226 4.97 7.73 -0.42
C LEU A 226 4.21 6.51 0.12
N ASN A 227 4.09 5.48 -0.69
CA ASN A 227 3.25 4.30 -0.49
C ASN A 227 4.07 2.98 -0.42
N ASP A 228 3.40 1.86 -0.10
CA ASP A 228 3.99 0.51 0.04
C ASP A 228 5.00 0.40 1.20
N TRP A 229 4.51 0.62 2.42
CA TRP A 229 5.30 0.52 3.66
C TRP A 229 5.45 -0.92 4.17
N ASP A 230 5.20 -1.94 3.35
CA ASP A 230 5.13 -3.34 3.81
C ASP A 230 6.51 -3.98 4.06
N LEU A 231 7.55 -3.45 3.40
CA LEU A 231 8.96 -3.82 3.61
C LEU A 231 9.66 -2.90 4.62
N SER A 232 8.93 -1.95 5.18
CA SER A 232 9.45 -1.00 6.16
C SER A 232 9.96 -1.71 7.41
N LYS A 233 10.82 -1.01 8.13
CA LYS A 233 11.38 -1.51 9.38
C LYS A 233 11.38 -0.43 10.43
N ASP A 234 10.82 -0.76 11.58
CA ASP A 234 11.06 -0.03 12.82
C ASP A 234 12.50 -0.29 13.27
N VAL A 235 13.31 0.78 13.32
CA VAL A 235 14.75 0.66 13.59
C VAL A 235 15.04 0.39 15.07
N ASP A 236 14.09 0.66 15.96
CA ASP A 236 14.22 0.36 17.39
C ASP A 236 13.94 -1.11 17.69
N ILE A 237 13.21 -1.80 16.82
CA ILE A 237 12.87 -3.21 16.98
C ILE A 237 14.02 -4.09 16.44
N GLN A 238 14.72 -4.75 17.35
CA GLN A 238 15.70 -5.79 17.03
C GLN A 238 15.00 -7.10 16.65
N ALA A 239 14.42 -7.16 15.45
CA ALA A 239 13.87 -8.39 14.88
C ALA A 239 14.96 -9.25 14.20
N PRO A 240 14.81 -10.58 14.17
CA PRO A 240 15.70 -11.47 13.43
C PRO A 240 15.84 -11.04 11.98
N ARG A 241 17.08 -11.09 11.47
CA ARG A 241 17.42 -10.72 10.09
C ARG A 241 16.49 -11.45 9.11
N GLN A 242 15.80 -10.70 8.25
CA GLN A 242 15.41 -11.28 6.98
C GLN A 242 16.71 -11.45 6.18
N LEU A 243 17.07 -12.71 5.88
CA LEU A 243 18.22 -13.04 5.04
C LEU A 243 18.00 -12.57 3.59
N ASP A 244 16.75 -12.37 3.20
CA ASP A 244 16.39 -11.86 1.89
C ASP A 244 16.64 -10.37 1.76
N ARG A 245 17.42 -10.02 0.74
CA ARG A 245 17.46 -8.67 0.18
C ARG A 245 16.06 -8.29 -0.26
N THR A 246 15.49 -7.26 0.36
CA THR A 246 14.16 -6.74 0.06
C THR A 246 14.27 -5.49 -0.79
N GLY A 247 13.26 -5.23 -1.63
CA GLY A 247 13.13 -4.00 -2.40
C GLY A 247 13.35 -4.19 -3.90
N THR A 248 13.01 -3.15 -4.66
CA THR A 248 13.06 -3.13 -6.12
C THR A 248 14.49 -2.94 -6.62
N TRP A 249 15.09 -4.01 -7.15
CA TRP A 249 16.53 -4.08 -7.49
C TRP A 249 17.04 -2.94 -8.38
N GLN A 250 16.24 -2.42 -9.32
CA GLN A 250 16.66 -1.32 -10.21
C GLN A 250 16.87 0.01 -9.46
N PHE A 251 16.23 0.20 -8.32
CA PHE A 251 16.31 1.43 -7.51
C PHE A 251 17.17 1.24 -6.26
N MET A 252 17.63 0.03 -6.00
CA MET A 252 18.43 -0.28 -4.82
C MET A 252 19.80 0.40 -4.87
N SER A 253 20.27 0.86 -3.70
CA SER A 253 21.60 1.46 -3.58
C SER A 253 22.72 0.52 -4.06
N GLY A 254 23.75 1.09 -4.70
CA GLY A 254 24.90 0.33 -5.18
C GLY A 254 25.58 -0.44 -4.04
N ARG A 255 25.61 0.14 -2.83
CA ARG A 255 26.21 -0.52 -1.66
C ARG A 255 25.43 -1.76 -1.23
N LEU A 256 24.09 -1.70 -1.20
CA LEU A 256 23.24 -2.86 -0.92
C LEU A 256 23.39 -3.95 -1.98
N LEU A 257 23.52 -3.55 -3.25
CA LEU A 257 23.72 -4.47 -4.38
C LEU A 257 25.06 -5.21 -4.28
N LEU A 258 26.14 -4.49 -3.95
CA LEU A 258 27.50 -5.04 -3.85
C LEU A 258 27.73 -5.88 -2.58
N HIS A 259 27.03 -5.57 -1.47
CA HIS A 259 27.25 -6.21 -0.17
C HIS A 259 25.96 -6.85 0.35
N PRO A 260 25.67 -8.12 0.04
CA PRO A 260 24.42 -8.79 0.44
C PRO A 260 24.15 -8.82 1.96
N SER A 261 25.20 -8.73 2.78
CA SER A 261 25.10 -8.71 4.24
C SER A 261 24.93 -7.30 4.84
N LYS A 262 25.00 -6.24 4.02
CA LYS A 262 24.84 -4.86 4.48
C LYS A 262 23.43 -4.66 5.04
N ILE A 263 23.34 -3.95 6.17
CA ILE A 263 22.06 -3.52 6.73
C ILE A 263 21.58 -2.32 5.91
N HIS A 264 20.29 -2.30 5.57
CA HIS A 264 19.66 -1.15 4.91
C HIS A 264 19.64 0.04 5.87
N GLU A 265 20.11 1.20 5.43
CA GLU A 265 20.25 2.44 6.20
C GLU A 265 19.58 3.61 5.45
N VAL A 266 19.40 4.75 6.12
CA VAL A 266 18.74 5.94 5.55
C VAL A 266 19.36 6.39 4.21
N GLN A 267 20.70 6.33 4.09
CA GLN A 267 21.40 6.68 2.84
C GLN A 267 21.02 5.81 1.65
N ASP A 268 20.58 4.57 1.87
CA ASP A 268 20.20 3.69 0.76
C ASP A 268 18.83 4.09 0.19
N ASP A 269 17.87 4.43 1.04
CA ASP A 269 16.58 4.99 0.60
C ASP A 269 16.80 6.34 -0.11
N LEU A 270 17.72 7.19 0.38
CA LEU A 270 18.07 8.46 -0.27
C LEU A 270 18.73 8.25 -1.65
N GLU A 271 19.62 7.28 -1.79
CA GLU A 271 20.19 6.91 -3.10
C GLU A 271 19.09 6.39 -4.04
N SER A 272 18.10 5.67 -3.50
CA SER A 272 16.96 5.16 -4.27
C SER A 272 16.07 6.30 -4.81
N PHE A 273 15.85 7.37 -4.06
CA PHE A 273 15.17 8.58 -4.57
C PHE A 273 15.92 9.23 -5.74
N LEU A 274 17.25 9.26 -5.69
CA LEU A 274 18.08 9.74 -6.81
C LEU A 274 17.89 8.85 -8.04
N HIS A 275 17.91 7.53 -7.87
CA HIS A 275 17.66 6.58 -8.97
C HIS A 275 16.27 6.78 -9.59
N VAL A 276 15.24 7.00 -8.79
CA VAL A 276 13.88 7.34 -9.26
C VAL A 276 13.90 8.62 -10.11
N MET A 277 14.51 9.69 -9.60
CA MET A 277 14.57 10.98 -10.32
C MET A 277 15.28 10.85 -11.66
N ILE A 278 16.40 10.13 -11.71
CA ILE A 278 17.14 9.87 -12.96
C ILE A 278 16.29 9.03 -13.91
N TYR A 279 15.65 7.96 -13.42
CA TYR A 279 14.84 7.06 -14.23
C TYR A 279 13.68 7.79 -14.92
N GLU A 280 12.91 8.57 -14.16
CA GLU A 280 11.78 9.35 -14.69
C GLU A 280 12.26 10.46 -15.64
N GLY A 281 13.33 11.17 -15.24
CA GLY A 281 13.91 12.24 -16.05
C GLY A 281 14.42 11.76 -17.41
N VAL A 282 15.11 10.62 -17.45
CA VAL A 282 15.63 10.04 -18.70
C VAL A 282 14.51 9.47 -19.58
N ARG A 283 13.41 8.98 -19.02
CA ARG A 283 12.35 8.33 -19.82
C ARG A 283 11.31 9.28 -20.38
N TYR A 284 11.00 10.35 -19.65
CA TYR A 284 9.80 11.15 -19.92
C TYR A 284 10.09 12.65 -20.09
N LEU A 285 11.27 13.15 -19.71
CA LEU A 285 11.63 14.56 -20.00
C LEU A 285 12.30 14.70 -21.37
N PRO A 286 12.08 15.83 -22.08
CA PRO A 286 12.72 16.08 -23.36
C PRO A 286 14.25 16.04 -23.27
N HIS A 287 14.89 15.40 -24.24
CA HIS A 287 16.34 15.49 -24.45
C HIS A 287 16.62 16.56 -25.49
N THR A 288 17.43 17.55 -25.11
CA THR A 288 18.00 18.55 -26.02
C THR A 288 19.31 18.06 -26.61
#